data_AF-A0A7X8GRQ5-F1
#
_entry.id   AF-A0A7X8GRQ5-F1
#
_cell.length_a   1.000
_cell.length_b   1.000
_cell.length_c   1.000
_cell.angle_alpha   90.00
_cell.angle_beta   90.00
_cell.angle_gamma   90.00
#
_symmetry.space_group_name_H-M   'P 1'
#
loop_
_entity.id
_entity.type
_entity.pdbx_description
1 polymer ?
#
loop_
_entity_poly.entity_id
_entity_poly.type
_entity_poly.pdbx_seq_one_letter_code
_entity_poly.pdbx_strand_id
1 'polypeptide(L)'
;IIKVAELARLNLSEEERERFGSEFEKIVAYFSELQQLMLGGEMTLEYPCPRFDDVPVGYDIDINRLSRNIKQGYFKIPPLLT
;
A
#
# COMPACT_ATOMS: atom_id res chain seq x y z
N ILE A 1 2.40 -7.31 15.33
CA ILE A 1 1.44 -7.37 14.19
C ILE A 1 0.37 -6.28 14.22
N ILE A 2 -0.23 -5.94 15.37
CA ILE A 2 -1.32 -4.95 15.49
C ILE A 2 -0.97 -3.60 14.84
N LYS A 3 0.18 -3.02 15.18
CA LYS A 3 0.64 -1.74 14.63
C LYS A 3 0.88 -1.78 13.11
N VAL A 4 1.32 -2.93 12.58
CA VAL A 4 1.51 -3.13 11.13
C VAL A 4 0.15 -3.19 10.43
N ALA A 5 -0.81 -3.90 11.00
CA ALA A 5 -2.18 -3.97 10.49
C ALA A 5 -2.85 -2.58 10.48
N GLU A 6 -2.64 -1.76 11.52
CA GLU A 6 -3.16 -0.40 11.61
C GLU A 6 -2.61 0.53 10.51
N LEU A 7 -1.30 0.47 10.26
CA LEU A 7 -0.64 1.24 9.19
C LEU A 7 -1.17 0.83 7.81
N ALA A 8 -1.42 -0.46 7.60
CA ALA A 8 -1.96 -1.02 6.36
C ALA A 8 -3.49 -0.91 6.23
N ARG A 9 -4.18 -0.34 7.23
CA ARG A 9 -5.65 -0.26 7.29
C ARG A 9 -6.35 -1.62 7.21
N LEU A 10 -5.75 -2.64 7.81
CA LEU A 10 -6.31 -3.99 7.91
C LEU A 10 -7.03 -4.16 9.24
N ASN A 11 -8.30 -4.57 9.19
CA ASN A 11 -9.05 -4.94 10.37
C ASN A 11 -9.01 -6.47 10.54
N LEU A 12 -8.09 -6.94 11.39
CA LEU A 12 -7.87 -8.37 11.63
C LEU A 12 -8.65 -8.83 12.86
N SER A 13 -9.36 -9.95 12.73
CA SER A 13 -9.91 -10.70 13.85
C SER A 13 -8.80 -11.29 14.74
N GLU A 14 -9.12 -11.73 15.96
CA GLU A 14 -8.12 -12.31 16.87
C GLU A 14 -7.49 -13.60 16.27
N GLU A 15 -8.29 -14.45 15.66
CA GLU A 15 -7.81 -15.67 14.97
C GLU A 15 -6.84 -15.32 13.83
N GLU A 16 -7.17 -14.31 13.03
CA GLU A 16 -6.29 -13.83 11.96
C GLU A 16 -5.01 -13.22 12.51
N ARG A 17 -5.05 -12.53 13.66
CA ARG A 17 -3.86 -11.94 14.28
C ARG A 17 -2.88 -12.99 14.75
N GLU A 18 -3.36 -14.07 15.36
CA GLU A 18 -2.50 -15.17 15.80
C GLU A 18 -1.85 -15.86 14.60
N ARG A 19 -2.65 -16.17 13.57
CA ARG A 19 -2.16 -16.81 12.35
C ARG A 19 -1.17 -15.90 11.60
N PHE A 20 -1.52 -14.64 11.35
CA PHE A 20 -0.63 -13.69 10.70
C PHE A 20 0.62 -13.41 11.52
N GLY A 21 0.52 -13.35 12.85
CA GLY A 21 1.67 -13.18 13.73
C GLY A 21 2.70 -14.28 13.53
N SER A 22 2.26 -15.54 13.59
CA SER A 22 3.15 -16.69 13.39
C SER A 22 3.77 -16.74 12.00
N GLU A 23 3.00 -16.49 10.95
CA GLU A 23 3.53 -16.49 9.57
C GLU A 23 4.48 -15.31 9.32
N PHE A 24 4.17 -14.14 9.88
CA PHE A 24 5.02 -12.96 9.76
C PHE A 24 6.38 -13.17 10.44
N GLU A 25 6.41 -13.81 11.61
CA GLU A 25 7.67 -14.15 12.29
C GLU A 25 8.55 -15.07 11.45
N LYS A 26 7.97 -16.10 10.82
CA LYS A 26 8.71 -17.00 9.91
C LYS A 26 9.32 -16.24 8.74
N ILE A 27 8.55 -15.33 8.13
CA ILE A 27 9.01 -14.51 7.01
C ILE A 27 10.16 -13.59 7.45
N VAL A 28 10.02 -12.91 8.58
CA VAL A 28 11.06 -11.99 9.10
C VAL A 28 12.32 -12.74 9.50
N ALA A 29 12.20 -13.94 10.08
CA ALA A 29 13.33 -14.80 10.39
C ALA A 29 14.10 -15.17 9.11
N TYR A 30 13.39 -15.58 8.05
CA TYR A 30 14.00 -15.87 6.76
C TYR A 30 14.75 -14.66 6.17
N PHE A 31 14.16 -13.45 6.22
CA PHE A 31 14.86 -12.24 5.77
C PHE A 31 16.10 -11.91 6.62
N SER A 32 16.09 -12.27 7.90
CA SER A 32 17.25 -12.10 8.77
C SER A 32 18.41 -13.01 8.38
N GLU A 33 18.12 -14.24 7.93
CA GLU A 33 19.12 -15.16 7.34
C GLU A 33 19.71 -14.60 6.04
N LEU A 34 18.87 -13.98 5.19
CA LEU A 34 19.32 -13.32 3.97
C LEU A 34 20.23 -12.11 4.24
N GLN A 35 19.98 -11.35 5.30
CA GLN A 35 20.85 -10.24 5.69
C GLN A 35 22.23 -10.71 6.15
N GLN A 36 22.32 -11.88 6.81
CA GLN A 36 23.60 -12.45 7.25
C GLN A 36 24.50 -12.87 6.08
N LEU A 37 23.93 -13.15 4.91
CA LEU A 37 24.67 -13.58 3.72
C LEU A 37 25.50 -12.47 3.06
N MET A 38 25.55 -11.24 3.60
CA MET A 38 26.42 -10.13 3.16
C MET A 38 26.56 -10.07 1.63
N LEU A 39 25.45 -9.81 0.95
CA LEU A 39 25.46 -9.48 -0.47
C LEU A 39 26.09 -8.08 -0.61
N GLY A 40 27.39 -8.05 -0.87
CA GLY A 40 28.12 -6.81 -1.13
C GLY A 40 27.64 -6.13 -2.40
N GLY A 41 27.42 -4.81 -2.33
CA GLY A 41 27.08 -3.94 -3.45
C GLY A 41 25.77 -3.18 -3.22
N GLU A 42 25.84 -1.86 -3.23
CA GLU A 42 24.63 -1.03 -3.32
C GLU A 42 24.08 -1.13 -4.75
N MET A 43 22.84 -1.62 -4.89
CA MET A 43 22.09 -1.42 -6.12
C MET A 43 21.52 -0.01 -6.12
N THR A 44 22.30 0.95 -6.61
CA THR A 44 21.80 2.29 -6.91
C THR A 44 21.08 2.23 -8.25
N LEU A 45 19.76 2.09 -8.22
CA LEU A 45 18.95 2.29 -9.40
C LEU A 45 18.88 3.80 -9.66
N GLU A 46 19.46 4.26 -10.77
CA GLU A 46 19.24 5.63 -11.23
C GLU A 46 17.75 5.78 -11.56
N TYR A 47 17.02 6.53 -10.73
CA TYR A 47 15.64 6.87 -11.00
C TYR A 47 15.64 8.05 -11.97
N PRO A 48 15.09 7.93 -13.19
CA PRO A 48 15.02 9.06 -14.10
C PRO A 48 14.17 10.18 -13.45
N CYS A 49 14.47 11.43 -13.79
CA CYS A 49 13.61 12.57 -13.47
C CYS A 49 12.79 12.93 -14.72
N PRO A 50 11.73 12.16 -15.06
CA PRO A 50 10.91 12.46 -16.21
C PRO A 50 10.23 13.82 -15.99
N ARG A 51 10.37 14.70 -16.98
CA ARG A 51 9.65 15.97 -17.03
C ARG A 51 8.57 15.87 -18.09
N PHE A 52 7.45 16.52 -17.84
CA PHE A 52 6.34 16.66 -18.78
C PHE A 52 6.14 18.14 -19.06
N ASP A 53 5.72 18.45 -20.28
CA ASP A 53 5.32 19.81 -20.63
C ASP A 53 4.08 20.21 -19.82
N ASP A 54 4.02 21.48 -19.41
CA ASP A 54 2.88 22.05 -18.70
C ASP A 54 1.73 22.35 -19.67
N VAL A 55 1.14 21.29 -20.22
CA VAL A 55 0.02 21.35 -21.15
C VAL A 55 -1.21 20.68 -20.55
N PRO A 56 -2.41 21.28 -20.69
CA PRO A 56 -3.62 20.69 -20.14
C PRO A 56 -3.93 19.36 -20.85
N VAL A 57 -4.01 18.28 -20.08
CA VAL A 57 -4.48 16.97 -20.56
C VAL A 57 -5.95 16.83 -20.20
N GLY A 58 -6.81 16.67 -21.19
CA GLY A 58 -8.21 16.35 -20.98
C GLY A 58 -8.35 14.88 -20.55
N TYR A 59 -9.02 14.63 -19.43
CA TYR A 59 -9.35 13.28 -19.01
C TYR A 59 -10.84 13.03 -19.23
N ASP A 60 -11.18 12.21 -20.22
CA ASP A 60 -12.54 11.67 -20.37
C ASP A 60 -12.69 10.45 -19.45
N ILE A 61 -12.88 10.72 -18.15
CA ILE A 61 -13.01 9.68 -17.14
C ILE A 61 -14.48 9.33 -16.99
N ASP A 62 -14.84 8.11 -17.37
CA ASP A 62 -16.14 7.54 -16.99
C ASP A 62 -16.15 7.21 -15.49
N ILE A 63 -16.58 8.18 -14.69
CA ILE A 63 -16.61 8.10 -13.22
C ILE A 63 -17.43 6.90 -12.75
N ASN A 64 -18.47 6.50 -13.49
CA ASN A 64 -19.33 5.37 -13.13
C ASN A 64 -18.59 4.03 -13.17
N ARG A 65 -17.47 3.93 -13.90
CA ARG A 65 -16.60 2.74 -13.88
C ARG A 65 -15.70 2.69 -12.65
N LEU A 66 -15.43 3.82 -12.00
CA LEU A 66 -14.49 3.91 -10.90
C LEU A 66 -15.11 3.57 -9.54
N SER A 67 -16.40 3.85 -9.33
CA SER A 67 -17.04 3.60 -8.04
C SER A 67 -18.53 3.37 -8.16
N ARG A 68 -19.04 2.48 -7.30
CA ARG A 68 -20.48 2.25 -7.12
C ARG A 68 -21.14 3.30 -6.21
N ASN A 69 -20.34 4.07 -5.48
CA ASN A 69 -20.79 5.04 -4.48
C ASN A 69 -20.46 6.45 -4.95
N ILE A 70 -21.26 6.95 -5.89
CA ILE A 70 -21.14 8.33 -6.42
C ILE A 70 -22.44 9.08 -6.13
N LYS A 71 -22.32 10.34 -5.71
CA LYS A 71 -23.45 11.25 -5.52
C LYS A 71 -23.06 12.62 -6.04
N GLN A 72 -23.79 13.13 -7.04
CA GLN A 72 -23.62 14.49 -7.60
C GLN A 72 -22.17 14.79 -8.05
N GLY A 73 -21.47 13.83 -8.65
CA GLY A 73 -20.09 14.01 -9.10
C GLY A 73 -19.02 13.82 -8.01
N TYR A 74 -19.41 13.47 -6.78
CA TYR A 74 -18.50 13.19 -5.67
C TYR A 74 -18.50 11.71 -5.27
N PHE A 75 -17.35 11.21 -4.80
CA PHE A 75 -17.28 9.92 -4.11
C PHE A 75 -17.99 10.01 -2.77
N LYS A 76 -18.99 9.14 -2.57
CA LYS A 76 -19.72 9.04 -1.32
C LYS A 76 -18.99 8.08 -0.37
N ILE A 77 -18.35 8.64 0.66
CA ILE A 77 -17.69 7.89 1.73
C ILE A 77 -18.34 8.17 3.09
N PRO A 78 -18.13 7.32 4.11
CA PRO A 78 -18.51 7.63 5.48
C PRO A 78 -17.85 8.94 5.95
N PRO A 79 -18.53 9.75 6.79
CA PRO A 79 -17.95 10.97 7.32
C PRO A 79 -16.71 10.65 8.16
N LEU A 80 -15.70 11.52 8.07
CA LEU A 80 -14.55 11.45 8.96
C LEU A 80 -15.02 11.77 10.38
N LEU A 81 -14.59 10.96 11.36
CA LEU A 81 -14.82 11.27 12.77
C LEU A 81 -14.01 12.52 13.10
N THR A 82 -14.69 13.64 13.28
CA THR A 82 -14.14 14.90 13.83
C THR A 82 -14.06 14.84 15.34
#